data_AF-A0A5K0WXN0-F1
#
_entry.id   AF-A0A5K0WXN0-F1
#
_cell.length_a   1.000
_cell.length_b   1.000
_cell.length_c   1.000
_cell.angle_alpha   90.00
_cell.angle_beta   90.00
_cell.angle_gamma   90.00
#
_symmetry.space_group_name_H-M   'P 1'
#
loop_
_entity.id
_entity.type
_entity.pdbx_description
1 polymer ?
#
loop_
_entity_poly.entity_id
_entity_poly.type
_entity_poly.pdbx_seq_one_letter_code
_entity_poly.pdbx_strand_id
1 'polypeptide(L)' 'GSQEREFHLMQKLTSLKKGSDSINEYVGKFKTLCDEPSAIGRVISDKDKVFWLLQGLGSGYQPFVTTMLRPPVPQYKE' A
#
# COMPACT_ATOMS: atom_id res chain seq x y z
N GLY A 1 18.43 14.56 6.55
CA GLY A 1 18.42 13.55 7.64
C GLY A 1 17.52 12.38 7.26
N SER A 2 17.68 11.22 7.90
CA SER A 2 16.90 10.01 7.59
C SER A 2 15.37 10.22 7.64
N GLN A 3 14.87 11.07 8.54
CA GLN A 3 13.44 11.41 8.63
C GLN A 3 12.87 12.07 7.36
N GLU A 4 13.62 12.95 6.70
CA GLU A 4 13.16 13.61 5.47
C GLU A 4 13.01 12.61 4.33
N ARG A 5 13.88 11.60 4.30
CA ARG A 5 13.82 10.52 3.32
C ARG A 5 12.65 9.58 3.58
N GLU A 6 12.39 9.25 4.84
CA GLU A 6 11.22 8.46 5.26
C GLU A 6 9.91 9.18 4.91
N PHE A 7 9.81 10.47 5.25
CA PHE A 7 8.62 11.27 4.93
C PHE A 7 8.38 11.36 3.42
N HIS A 8 9.44 11.59 2.64
CA HIS A 8 9.35 11.63 1.19
C HIS A 8 8.90 10.28 0.61
N LEU A 9 9.39 9.15 1.14
CA LEU A 9 8.95 7.82 0.71
C LEU A 9 7.47 7.59 1.04
N MET A 10 7.02 7.89 2.27
CA MET A 10 5.61 7.79 2.66
C MET A 10 4.72 8.68 1.78
N GLN A 11 5.14 9.91 1.50
CA GLN A 11 4.42 10.81 0.59
C GLN A 11 4.29 10.21 -0.81
N LYS A 12 5.35 9.63 -1.37
CA LYS A 12 5.29 8.96 -2.68
C LYS A 12 4.34 7.77 -2.67
N LEU A 13 4.42 6.90 -1.64
CA LEU A 13 3.58 5.70 -1.53
C LEU A 13 2.09 6.04 -1.39
N THR A 14 1.76 7.05 -0.57
CA THR A 14 0.36 7.47 -0.34
C THR A 14 -0.21 8.27 -1.50
N SER A 15 0.64 8.99 -2.25
CA SER A 15 0.24 9.74 -3.45
C SER A 15 0.11 8.83 -4.68
N LEU A 16 0.76 7.65 -4.68
CA LEU A 16 0.70 6.71 -5.79
C LEU A 16 -0.73 6.19 -5.99
N LYS A 17 -1.30 6.51 -7.15
CA LYS A 17 -2.61 6.03 -7.59
C LYS A 17 -2.44 5.23 -8.87
N LYS A 18 -3.25 4.19 -9.03
CA LYS A 18 -3.35 3.43 -10.28
C LYS A 18 -3.73 4.34 -11.45
N GLY A 19 -4.74 5.18 -11.26
CA GLY A 19 -5.27 6.02 -12.35
C GLY A 19 -5.56 5.20 -13.61
N SER A 20 -4.93 5.58 -14.72
CA SER A 20 -5.02 4.89 -16.02
C SER A 20 -4.03 3.73 -16.19
N ASP A 21 -3.06 3.55 -15.29
CA ASP A 21 -2.10 2.45 -15.35
C ASP A 21 -2.81 1.09 -15.19
N SER A 22 -2.21 0.05 -15.75
CA SER A 22 -2.61 -1.33 -15.46
C SER A 22 -2.34 -1.68 -14.00
N ILE A 23 -3.07 -2.64 -13.42
CA ILE A 23 -2.83 -3.08 -12.03
C ILE A 23 -1.37 -3.52 -11.85
N ASN A 24 -0.82 -4.26 -12.83
CA ASN A 24 0.55 -4.76 -12.77
C ASN A 24 1.59 -3.62 -12.77
N GLU A 25 1.38 -2.58 -13.57
CA GLU A 25 2.24 -1.40 -13.60
C GLU A 25 2.17 -0.63 -12.27
N TYR A 26 0.96 -0.43 -11.74
CA TYR A 26 0.77 0.21 -10.45
C TYR A 26 1.45 -0.56 -9.31
N VAL A 27 1.22 -1.87 -9.22
CA VAL A 27 1.85 -2.76 -8.22
C VAL A 27 3.37 -2.79 -8.40
N GLY A 28 3.86 -2.79 -9.64
CA GLY A 28 5.29 -2.70 -9.95
C GLY A 28 5.91 -1.42 -9.41
N LYS A 29 5.32 -0.26 -9.74
CA LYS A 29 5.75 1.06 -9.21
C LYS A 29 5.74 1.09 -7.68
N PHE A 30 4.69 0.54 -7.06
CA PHE A 30 4.59 0.47 -5.60
C PHE A 30 5.69 -0.40 -4.98
N LYS A 31 5.97 -1.58 -5.56
CA LYS A 31 7.06 -2.46 -5.12
C LYS A 31 8.42 -1.79 -5.25
N THR A 32 8.70 -1.13 -6.36
CA THR A 32 9.97 -0.39 -6.55
C THR A 32 10.16 0.68 -5.47
N LEU A 33 9.09 1.37 -5.06
CA LEU A 33 9.16 2.33 -3.95
C LEU A 33 9.43 1.65 -2.61
N CYS A 34 8.79 0.51 -2.32
CA CYS A 34 9.07 -0.27 -1.10
C CYS A 34 10.46 -0.92 -1.09
N ASP A 35 11.00 -1.26 -2.26
CA ASP A 35 12.32 -1.86 -2.46
C ASP A 35 13.45 -0.82 -2.46
N GLU A 36 13.12 0.48 -2.57
CA GLU A 36 14.11 1.54 -2.55
C GLU A 36 14.93 1.47 -1.25
N PRO A 37 16.26 1.17 -1.31
CA PRO A 37 17.12 0.94 -0.15
C PRO A 37 17.36 2.20 0.72
N SER A 38 16.57 3.25 0.49
CA SER A 38 16.49 4.48 1.28
C SER A 38 15.43 4.43 2.39
N ALA A 39 14.63 3.36 2.52
CA ALA A 39 13.66 3.14 3.62
C ALA A 39 14.33 2.91 5.00
N ILE A 40 15.55 3.44 5.15
CA ILE A 40 16.46 3.39 6.28
C ILE A 40 15.82 4.13 7.46
N GLY A 41 15.10 3.38 8.30
CA GLY A 41 14.63 3.85 9.60
C GLY A 41 13.47 3.00 10.16
N ARG A 42 12.53 2.62 9.28
CA ARG A 42 11.36 1.80 9.65
C ARG A 42 11.02 0.81 8.55
N VAL A 43 11.02 -0.47 8.91
CA VAL A 43 10.38 -1.51 8.11
C VAL A 43 8.90 -1.16 8.00
N ILE A 44 8.44 -0.76 6.81
CA ILE A 44 7.01 -0.62 6.55
C ILE A 44 6.39 -2.00 6.77
N SER A 45 5.43 -2.10 7.69
CA SER A 45 4.75 -3.38 7.95
C SER A 45 4.00 -3.82 6.70
N ASP A 46 3.93 -5.13 6.44
CA ASP A 46 3.18 -5.63 5.28
C ASP A 46 1.71 -5.21 5.32
N LYS A 47 1.14 -4.98 6.51
CA LYS A 47 -0.19 -4.40 6.68
C LYS A 47 -0.28 -2.98 6.11
N ASP A 48 0.69 -2.12 6.41
CA ASP A 48 0.73 -0.75 5.91
C ASP A 48 0.95 -0.72 4.39
N LYS A 49 1.82 -1.60 3.87
CA LYS A 49 2.00 -1.78 2.42
C LYS A 49 0.70 -2.14 1.72
N VAL A 50 -0.02 -3.14 2.24
CA VAL A 50 -1.30 -3.58 1.69
C VAL A 50 -2.34 -2.46 1.80
N PHE A 51 -2.40 -1.75 2.92
CA PHE A 51 -3.32 -0.64 3.10
C PHE A 51 -3.09 0.48 2.06
N TRP A 52 -1.86 0.93 1.87
CA TRP A 52 -1.55 1.98 0.89
C TRP A 52 -1.76 1.51 -0.55
N LEU A 53 -1.41 0.26 -0.85
CA LEU A 53 -1.66 -0.34 -2.17
C LEU A 53 -3.16 -0.36 -2.50
N LEU A 54 -3.99 -0.80 -1.55
CA LEU A 54 -5.43 -0.84 -1.71
C LEU A 54 -6.03 0.56 -1.88
N GLN A 55 -5.52 1.54 -1.13
CA GLN A 55 -5.98 2.93 -1.21
C GLN A 55 -5.71 3.56 -2.59
N GLY A 56 -4.63 3.17 -3.28
CA GLY A 56 -4.29 3.71 -4.60
C GLY A 56 -5.00 3.06 -5.79
N LEU A 57 -5.71 1.94 -5.62
CA LEU A 57 -6.43 1.25 -6.70
C LEU A 57 -7.60 2.07 -7.28
N GLY A 58 -8.19 2.97 -6.47
CA GLY A 58 -9.31 3.83 -6.87
C GLY A 58 -10.70 3.21 -6.64
N SER A 59 -11.73 3.98 -7.01
CA SER A 59 -13.14 3.66 -6.70
C SER A 59 -13.64 2.36 -7.32
N GLY A 60 -13.11 1.97 -8.49
CA GLY A 60 -13.48 0.72 -9.18
C GLY A 60 -13.12 -0.55 -8.41
N TYR A 61 -12.20 -0.46 -7.43
CA TYR A 61 -11.78 -1.60 -6.60
C TYR A 61 -12.31 -1.51 -5.17
N GLN A 62 -13.20 -0.56 -4.85
CA GLN A 62 -13.79 -0.42 -3.51
C GLN A 62 -14.35 -1.72 -2.92
N PRO A 63 -15.14 -2.56 -3.64
CA PRO A 63 -15.61 -3.81 -3.05
C PRO A 63 -14.48 -4.77 -2.67
N PHE A 64 -13.39 -4.79 -3.46
CA PHE A 64 -12.20 -5.57 -3.16
C PHE A 64 -11.44 -5.01 -1.96
N VAL A 65 -11.23 -3.69 -1.91
CA VAL A 65 -10.59 -2.98 -0.80
C VAL A 65 -11.34 -3.25 0.51
N THR A 66 -12.66 -3.09 0.51
CA THR A 66 -13.50 -3.35 1.69
C THR A 66 -13.40 -4.81 2.15
N THR A 67 -13.38 -5.75 1.21
CA THR A 67 -13.26 -7.19 1.53
C THR A 67 -11.90 -7.53 2.13
N MET A 68 -10.82 -6.99 1.57
CA MET A 68 -9.45 -7.24 2.04
C MET A 68 -9.16 -6.56 3.38
N LEU A 69 -9.80 -5.43 3.68
CA LEU A 69 -9.68 -4.74 4.97
C LEU A 69 -10.67 -5.25 6.03
N ARG A 70 -11.66 -6.05 5.63
CA ARG A 70 -12.62 -6.63 6.57
C ARG A 70 -11.85 -7.55 7.52
N PRO A 71 -12.00 -7.40 8.85
CA PRO A 71 -11.46 -8.38 9.77
C PRO A 71 -12.05 -9.75 9.44
N PRO A 72 -11.26 -10.84 9.50
CA PRO A 72 -11.79 -12.18 9.28
C PRO A 72 -12.98 -12.35 10.20
N VAL A 73 -14.13 -12.73 9.63
CA VAL A 73 -15.33 -13.03 10.41
C VAL A 73 -14.91 -13.95 11.55
N PRO A 74 -15.23 -13.63 12.82
CA PRO A 74 -14.90 -14.51 13.93
C PRO A 74 -15.52 -15.86 13.59
N GLN A 75 -14.67 -16.85 13.32
CA GLN A 75 -15.10 -18.21 13.10
C GLN A 75 -15.85 -18.58 14.36
N TYR A 76 -17.17 -18.71 14.24
CA TYR A 76 -18.01 -19.15 15.35
C TYR A 76 -17.41 -20.48 15.78
N LYS A 77 -16.84 -20.51 17.00
CA LYS A 77 -16.46 -21.76 17.62
C LYS A 77 -17.78 -22.43 17.99
N GLU A 78 -18.19 -23.39 17.19
CA GLU A 78 -19.21 -24.38 17.58
C GLU A 78 -18.83 -25.03 18.92
#